data_AF-A0A942ZQR6-F1
#
_entry.id   AF-A0A942ZQR6-F1
#
_cell.length_a   1.000
_cell.length_b   1.000
_cell.length_c   1.000
_cell.angle_alpha   90.00
_cell.angle_beta   90.00
_cell.angle_gamma   90.00
#
_symmetry.space_group_name_H-M   'P 1'
#
loop_
_entity.id
_entity.type
_entity.pdbx_description
1 polymer ?
#
loop_
_entity_poly.entity_id
_entity_poly.type
_entity_poly.pdbx_seq_one_letter_code
_entity_poly.pdbx_strand_id
1 'polypeptide(L)'
;MKNINKVSIILVILLIIIIPIIIFALNSNTNKIIEQNAQNAQNYAKTSAETKAKLDNEYNTILSEIPGIVCIGSDLMTSTGTIKTHFTTELQTKLTNNGYKIPITNLAVQGENNLTILGRLGITPFLVKETITVPEKADLIEIKIESSGDGYIWPLAVSSDNAHINPVTIDGQIGMLGGESLKDEKTGENNHYFVRTEDGEPFTIHAGSKIETSCDNEYKDYVHIIWIGENDNWNNFEDLAEDIQSILDSCGKNKNRYLVLGLPKGSNEGMKNYDKIMSEYFGSHYINIRNYLTNYDLKKTNVKFTNSDLEQQKKGVVPKCLLLDNGNLNDEAYKLVTEVVYNGLVANDCIRKPIN
;
A
#
# COMPACT_ATOMS: atom_id res chain seq x y z
N MET A 1 53.25 -17.99 -32.21
CA MET A 1 51.78 -17.97 -32.04
C MET A 1 51.44 -18.79 -30.81
N LYS A 2 50.70 -18.17 -29.87
CA LYS A 2 50.54 -18.60 -28.48
C LYS A 2 49.84 -19.95 -28.35
N ASN A 3 50.42 -20.86 -27.55
CA ASN A 3 49.74 -22.02 -26.99
C ASN A 3 48.52 -21.54 -26.20
N ILE A 4 47.32 -21.70 -26.77
CA ILE A 4 46.09 -21.58 -25.98
C ILE A 4 46.09 -22.78 -25.04
N ASN A 5 46.26 -22.49 -23.75
CA ASN A 5 46.41 -23.48 -22.70
C ASN A 5 45.14 -24.36 -22.66
N LYS A 6 45.27 -25.69 -22.70
CA LYS A 6 44.11 -26.63 -22.72
C LYS A 6 43.14 -26.40 -21.55
N VAL A 7 43.65 -25.86 -20.44
CA VAL A 7 42.87 -25.42 -19.27
C VAL A 7 41.91 -24.28 -19.61
N SER A 8 42.31 -23.32 -20.47
CA SER A 8 41.48 -22.19 -20.89
C SER A 8 40.35 -22.61 -21.84
N ILE A 9 40.54 -23.65 -22.66
CA ILE A 9 39.49 -24.18 -23.56
C ILE A 9 38.40 -24.90 -22.75
N ILE A 10 38.79 -25.68 -21.74
CA ILE A 10 37.84 -26.40 -20.86
C ILE A 10 37.01 -25.41 -20.02
N LEU A 11 37.64 -24.34 -19.51
CA LEU A 11 36.94 -23.27 -18.78
C LEU A 11 35.92 -22.51 -19.65
N VAL A 12 36.26 -22.24 -20.91
CA VAL A 12 35.35 -21.58 -21.87
C VAL A 12 34.16 -22.48 -22.20
N ILE A 13 34.37 -23.79 -22.39
CA ILE A 13 33.27 -24.75 -22.64
C ILE A 13 32.36 -24.90 -21.41
N LEU A 14 32.92 -24.95 -20.20
CA LEU A 14 32.15 -24.98 -18.95
C LEU A 14 31.31 -23.70 -18.75
N LEU A 15 31.85 -22.52 -19.08
CA LEU A 15 31.11 -21.26 -19.03
C LEU A 15 29.97 -21.22 -20.05
N ILE A 16 30.15 -21.75 -21.26
CA ILE A 16 29.11 -21.83 -22.30
C ILE A 16 27.96 -22.75 -21.90
N ILE A 17 28.19 -23.75 -21.03
CA ILE A 17 27.15 -24.67 -20.56
C ILE A 17 26.49 -24.18 -19.26
N ILE A 18 27.28 -23.62 -18.32
CA ILE A 18 26.76 -23.16 -17.03
C ILE A 18 25.97 -21.86 -17.18
N ILE A 19 26.37 -20.93 -18.06
CA ILE A 19 25.68 -19.65 -18.23
C ILE A 19 24.22 -19.83 -18.71
N PRO A 20 23.91 -20.66 -19.73
CA PRO A 20 22.52 -20.94 -20.13
C PRO A 20 21.71 -21.64 -19.04
N ILE A 21 22.32 -22.52 -18.24
CA ILE A 21 21.64 -23.21 -17.13
C ILE A 21 21.32 -22.23 -15.99
N ILE A 22 22.23 -21.30 -15.69
CA ILE A 22 22.00 -20.22 -14.72
C ILE A 22 20.94 -19.26 -15.24
N ILE A 23 20.99 -18.85 -16.52
CA ILE A 23 19.97 -18.01 -17.16
C ILE A 23 18.60 -18.70 -17.15
N PHE A 24 18.55 -20.01 -17.47
CA PHE A 24 17.32 -20.81 -17.42
C PHE A 24 16.78 -20.94 -15.99
N ALA A 25 17.64 -21.16 -15.00
CA ALA A 25 17.25 -21.23 -13.59
C ALA A 25 16.75 -19.88 -13.05
N LEU A 26 17.41 -18.77 -13.43
CA LEU A 26 16.99 -17.41 -13.08
C LEU A 26 15.65 -17.06 -13.73
N ASN A 27 15.47 -17.31 -15.04
CA ASN A 27 14.19 -17.14 -15.74
C ASN A 27 13.08 -18.01 -15.14
N SER A 28 13.38 -19.25 -14.74
CA SER A 28 12.40 -20.16 -14.13
C SER A 28 11.91 -19.68 -12.75
N ASN A 29 12.75 -18.99 -11.99
CA ASN A 29 12.37 -18.44 -10.68
C ASN A 29 11.53 -17.18 -10.83
N THR A 30 11.86 -16.29 -11.77
CA THR A 30 11.05 -15.10 -12.06
C THR A 30 9.64 -15.48 -12.54
N ASN A 31 9.54 -16.43 -13.47
CA ASN A 31 8.24 -16.91 -13.96
C ASN A 31 7.39 -17.56 -12.85
N LYS A 32 8.01 -18.32 -11.94
CA LYS A 32 7.31 -18.90 -10.78
C LYS A 32 6.77 -17.85 -9.82
N ILE A 33 7.51 -16.76 -9.58
CA ILE A 33 7.05 -15.67 -8.71
C ILE A 33 5.84 -14.97 -9.34
N ILE A 34 5.89 -14.73 -10.65
CA ILE A 34 4.78 -14.08 -11.36
C ILE A 34 3.54 -14.99 -11.44
N GLU A 35 3.71 -16.28 -11.74
CA GLU A 35 2.64 -17.28 -11.66
C GLU A 35 2.05 -17.36 -10.25
N GLN A 36 2.90 -17.33 -9.21
CA GLN A 36 2.47 -17.31 -7.82
C GLN A 36 1.70 -16.02 -7.49
N ASN A 37 2.12 -14.86 -7.99
CA ASN A 37 1.42 -13.60 -7.80
C ASN A 37 0.07 -13.58 -8.54
N ALA A 38 0.00 -14.15 -9.75
CA ALA A 38 -1.26 -14.32 -10.48
C ALA A 38 -2.21 -15.29 -9.73
N GLN A 39 -1.68 -16.40 -9.22
CA GLN A 39 -2.45 -17.35 -8.41
C GLN A 39 -2.91 -16.74 -7.08
N ASN A 40 -2.08 -15.92 -6.44
CA ASN A 40 -2.45 -15.16 -5.23
C ASN A 40 -3.57 -14.15 -5.52
N ALA A 41 -3.51 -13.44 -6.65
CA ALA A 41 -4.56 -12.53 -7.08
C ALA A 41 -5.90 -13.27 -7.32
N GLN A 42 -5.86 -14.44 -7.97
CA GLN A 42 -7.04 -15.30 -8.15
C GLN A 42 -7.60 -15.82 -6.80
N ASN A 43 -6.72 -16.25 -5.88
CA ASN A 43 -7.11 -16.71 -4.55
C ASN A 43 -7.69 -15.58 -3.70
N TYR A 44 -7.15 -14.37 -3.83
CA TYR A 44 -7.69 -13.17 -3.20
C TYR A 44 -9.10 -12.88 -3.72
N ALA A 45 -9.32 -12.88 -5.04
CA ALA A 45 -10.63 -12.65 -5.64
C ALA A 45 -11.67 -13.68 -5.15
N LYS A 46 -11.27 -14.96 -5.03
CA LYS A 46 -12.13 -16.02 -4.49
C LYS A 46 -12.44 -15.83 -3.00
N THR A 47 -11.44 -15.50 -2.18
CA THR A 47 -11.61 -15.28 -0.73
C THR A 47 -12.47 -14.05 -0.44
N SER A 48 -12.29 -12.98 -1.23
CA SER A 48 -13.11 -11.77 -1.18
C SER A 48 -14.57 -12.07 -1.52
N ALA A 49 -14.82 -12.86 -2.58
CA ALA A 49 -16.16 -13.30 -2.96
C ALA A 49 -16.83 -14.20 -1.90
N GLU A 50 -16.09 -15.14 -1.30
CA GLU A 50 -16.60 -16.01 -0.23
C GLU A 50 -16.90 -15.25 1.08
N THR A 51 -16.06 -14.27 1.42
CA THR A 51 -16.28 -13.38 2.59
C THR A 51 -17.53 -12.54 2.40
N LYS A 52 -17.74 -12.00 1.18
CA LYS A 52 -18.92 -11.25 0.79
C LYS A 52 -20.20 -12.10 0.91
N ALA A 53 -20.20 -13.31 0.34
CA ALA A 53 -21.35 -14.23 0.38
C ALA A 53 -21.75 -14.65 1.80
N LYS A 54 -20.82 -14.68 2.77
CA LYS A 54 -21.10 -15.02 4.17
C LYS A 54 -21.74 -13.87 4.96
N LEU A 55 -21.61 -12.63 4.49
CA LEU A 55 -22.15 -11.42 5.12
C LEU A 55 -23.56 -11.04 4.59
N ASP A 56 -23.95 -11.58 3.44
CA ASP A 56 -25.11 -11.16 2.63
C ASP A 56 -26.52 -11.58 3.15
N ASN A 57 -26.65 -12.30 4.27
CA ASN A 57 -27.98 -12.77 4.73
C ASN A 57 -28.59 -11.98 5.91
N GLU A 58 -27.83 -11.10 6.58
CA GLU A 58 -28.30 -10.36 7.77
C GLU A 58 -28.03 -8.84 7.71
N TYR A 59 -27.14 -8.35 6.83
CA TYR A 59 -26.58 -6.98 6.95
C TYR A 59 -26.63 -6.14 5.66
N ASN A 60 -27.45 -6.55 4.68
CA ASN A 60 -27.49 -5.95 3.33
C ASN A 60 -27.68 -4.43 3.34
N THR A 61 -28.47 -3.89 4.25
CA THR A 61 -28.69 -2.44 4.35
C THR A 61 -27.41 -1.68 4.73
N ILE A 62 -26.62 -2.19 5.68
CA ILE A 62 -25.34 -1.54 6.03
C ILE A 62 -24.32 -1.73 4.94
N LEU A 63 -24.16 -2.93 4.38
CA LEU A 63 -23.18 -3.14 3.30
C LEU A 63 -23.52 -2.30 2.07
N SER A 64 -24.81 -2.02 1.84
CA SER A 64 -25.25 -1.08 0.81
C SER A 64 -24.87 0.38 1.12
N GLU A 65 -24.80 0.77 2.40
CA GLU A 65 -24.43 2.12 2.85
C GLU A 65 -22.91 2.27 3.04
N ILE A 66 -22.26 1.34 3.73
CA ILE A 66 -20.84 1.28 4.08
C ILE A 66 -20.34 -0.14 3.68
N PRO A 67 -19.86 -0.31 2.44
CA PRO A 67 -19.40 -1.62 1.94
C PRO A 67 -18.16 -2.13 2.68
N GLY A 68 -17.37 -1.21 3.25
CA GLY A 68 -16.21 -1.51 4.07
C GLY A 68 -15.45 -0.25 4.48
N ILE A 69 -14.34 -0.46 5.17
CA ILE A 69 -13.32 0.55 5.43
C ILE A 69 -12.10 0.19 4.58
N VAL A 70 -11.54 1.17 3.88
CA VAL A 70 -10.30 1.03 3.13
C VAL A 70 -9.19 1.82 3.82
N CYS A 71 -8.08 1.15 4.07
CA CYS A 71 -6.91 1.72 4.73
C CYS A 71 -5.80 1.95 3.70
N ILE A 72 -5.46 3.22 3.45
CA ILE A 72 -4.47 3.66 2.46
C ILE A 72 -3.23 4.14 3.21
N GLY A 73 -2.05 3.62 2.86
CA GLY A 73 -0.80 3.99 3.54
C GLY A 73 0.45 3.33 2.96
N SER A 74 1.56 3.47 3.69
CA SER A 74 2.82 2.75 3.43
C SER A 74 3.31 2.05 4.70
N ASP A 75 4.52 2.32 5.18
CA ASP A 75 5.21 1.54 6.21
C ASP A 75 4.55 1.65 7.60
N LEU A 76 4.05 2.84 7.97
CA LEU A 76 3.24 3.04 9.18
C LEU A 76 2.00 2.15 9.26
N MET A 77 1.49 1.67 8.13
CA MET A 77 0.25 0.89 8.08
C MET A 77 0.52 -0.61 7.83
N THR A 78 1.55 -0.94 7.05
CA THR A 78 1.94 -2.35 6.81
C THR A 78 2.65 -2.98 7.99
N SER A 79 3.35 -2.18 8.79
CA SER A 79 3.95 -2.58 10.07
C SER A 79 5.08 -3.63 9.86
N THR A 80 6.33 -3.29 10.17
CA THR A 80 7.51 -4.12 9.81
C THR A 80 7.68 -5.37 10.69
N GLY A 81 8.04 -6.51 10.08
CA GLY A 81 7.96 -7.90 10.58
C GLY A 81 8.54 -8.32 11.95
N THR A 82 8.94 -7.41 12.83
CA THR A 82 9.24 -7.70 14.25
C THR A 82 8.07 -7.42 15.20
N ILE A 83 7.06 -6.67 14.76
CA ILE A 83 5.84 -6.41 15.54
C ILE A 83 4.77 -7.46 15.27
N LYS A 84 3.98 -7.75 16.30
CA LYS A 84 2.88 -8.73 16.26
C LYS A 84 1.55 -8.05 15.97
N THR A 85 1.47 -6.75 16.20
CA THR A 85 0.24 -5.95 16.10
C THR A 85 0.21 -5.23 14.76
N HIS A 86 -0.63 -5.72 13.84
CA HIS A 86 -0.94 -5.04 12.59
C HIS A 86 -2.16 -4.12 12.82
N PHE A 87 -2.03 -2.84 12.49
CA PHE A 87 -3.07 -1.84 12.71
C PHE A 87 -4.44 -2.26 12.13
N THR A 88 -4.47 -2.73 10.89
CA THR A 88 -5.71 -3.12 10.20
C THR A 88 -6.38 -4.34 10.85
N THR A 89 -5.60 -5.34 11.27
CA THR A 89 -6.10 -6.54 11.98
C THR A 89 -6.62 -6.20 13.37
N GLU A 90 -5.91 -5.35 14.12
CA GLU A 90 -6.32 -4.92 15.45
C GLU A 90 -7.61 -4.09 15.37
N LEU A 91 -7.71 -3.18 14.39
CA LEU A 91 -8.91 -2.39 14.14
C LEU A 91 -10.10 -3.28 13.74
N GLN A 92 -9.88 -4.29 12.88
CA GLN A 92 -10.92 -5.25 12.49
C GLN A 92 -11.45 -6.02 13.72
N THR A 93 -10.54 -6.45 14.59
CA THR A 93 -10.89 -7.13 15.84
C THR A 93 -11.70 -6.21 16.76
N LYS A 94 -11.26 -4.96 16.91
CA LYS A 94 -11.93 -3.97 17.75
C LYS A 94 -13.33 -3.63 17.25
N LEU A 95 -13.51 -3.42 15.94
CA LEU A 95 -14.81 -3.23 15.31
C LEU A 95 -15.74 -4.41 15.59
N THR A 96 -15.24 -5.63 15.33
CA THR A 96 -16.00 -6.87 15.52
C THR A 96 -16.47 -7.04 16.97
N ASN A 97 -15.56 -6.82 17.94
CA ASN A 97 -15.86 -6.92 19.37
C ASN A 97 -16.87 -5.87 19.84
N ASN A 98 -16.99 -4.74 19.13
CA ASN A 98 -17.95 -3.67 19.45
C ASN A 98 -19.26 -3.76 18.63
N GLY A 99 -19.46 -4.88 17.93
CA GLY A 99 -20.69 -5.17 17.19
C GLY A 99 -20.75 -4.54 15.79
N TYR A 100 -19.65 -4.01 15.27
CA TYR A 100 -19.58 -3.58 13.87
C TYR A 100 -19.23 -4.77 12.97
N LYS A 101 -19.95 -4.89 11.86
CA LYS A 101 -19.73 -5.91 10.82
C LYS A 101 -19.29 -5.24 9.52
N ILE A 102 -18.22 -4.45 9.64
CA ILE A 102 -17.63 -3.70 8.53
C ILE A 102 -16.27 -4.32 8.23
N PRO A 103 -16.04 -4.84 7.01
CA PRO A 103 -14.75 -5.39 6.63
C PRO A 103 -13.72 -4.26 6.44
N ILE A 104 -12.47 -4.53 6.78
CA ILE A 104 -11.33 -3.67 6.49
C ILE A 104 -10.53 -4.25 5.33
N THR A 105 -10.28 -3.43 4.31
CA THR A 105 -9.32 -3.70 3.25
C THR A 105 -8.05 -2.89 3.48
N ASN A 106 -6.90 -3.55 3.44
CA ASN A 106 -5.60 -2.90 3.56
C ASN A 106 -4.99 -2.67 2.17
N LEU A 107 -4.88 -1.40 1.74
CA LEU A 107 -4.20 -1.01 0.50
C LEU A 107 -2.77 -0.55 0.73
N ALA A 108 -2.25 -0.66 1.96
CA ALA A 108 -0.91 -0.20 2.26
C ALA A 108 0.16 -1.12 1.70
N VAL A 109 1.19 -0.52 1.09
CA VAL A 109 2.35 -1.24 0.54
C VAL A 109 3.60 -0.63 1.11
N GLN A 110 4.49 -1.47 1.62
CA GLN A 110 5.72 -1.01 2.23
C GLN A 110 6.64 -0.32 1.20
N GLY A 111 7.23 0.81 1.58
CA GLY A 111 8.21 1.53 0.78
C GLY A 111 7.64 2.36 -0.38
N GLU A 112 6.31 2.42 -0.53
CA GLU A 112 5.71 3.29 -1.56
C GLU A 112 5.81 4.75 -1.14
N ASN A 113 6.18 5.59 -2.11
CA ASN A 113 6.10 7.04 -1.98
C ASN A 113 4.68 7.54 -2.30
N ASN A 114 4.43 8.82 -2.05
CA ASN A 114 3.10 9.41 -2.27
C ASN A 114 2.62 9.24 -3.72
N LEU A 115 3.49 9.49 -4.71
CA LEU A 115 3.13 9.40 -6.13
C LEU A 115 2.71 7.99 -6.55
N THR A 116 3.38 6.96 -6.02
CA THR A 116 3.03 5.57 -6.29
C THR A 116 1.65 5.23 -5.74
N ILE A 117 1.35 5.69 -4.51
CA ILE A 117 0.04 5.50 -3.89
C ILE A 117 -1.04 6.20 -4.73
N LEU A 118 -0.83 7.47 -5.11
CA LEU A 118 -1.77 8.21 -5.96
C LEU A 118 -1.97 7.55 -7.33
N GLY A 119 -0.92 6.97 -7.91
CA GLY A 119 -0.99 6.22 -9.16
C GLY A 119 -1.80 4.94 -9.05
N ARG A 120 -1.66 4.17 -7.95
CA ARG A 120 -2.51 3.00 -7.69
C ARG A 120 -3.97 3.38 -7.51
N LEU A 121 -4.26 4.55 -6.95
CA LEU A 121 -5.62 5.05 -6.77
C LEU A 121 -6.19 5.72 -8.04
N GLY A 122 -5.42 5.78 -9.13
CA GLY A 122 -5.86 6.38 -10.40
C GLY A 122 -5.94 7.91 -10.41
N ILE A 123 -5.46 8.57 -9.34
CA ILE A 123 -5.50 10.04 -9.15
C ILE A 123 -4.42 10.70 -9.99
N THR A 124 -3.18 10.24 -9.82
CA THR A 124 -2.02 10.61 -10.66
C THR A 124 -1.60 9.37 -11.44
N PRO A 125 -2.37 8.99 -12.47
CA PRO A 125 -2.38 7.64 -13.01
C PRO A 125 -1.02 7.20 -13.53
N PHE A 126 -0.81 5.88 -13.48
CA PHE A 126 0.24 5.20 -14.21
C PHE A 126 -0.07 5.17 -15.71
N LEU A 127 0.97 5.34 -16.51
CA LEU A 127 0.93 5.34 -17.96
C LEU A 127 1.90 4.30 -18.52
N VAL A 128 1.57 3.76 -19.67
CA VAL A 128 2.48 2.91 -20.43
C VAL A 128 3.53 3.78 -21.12
N LYS A 129 4.81 3.56 -20.82
CA LYS A 129 5.91 4.39 -21.33
C LYS A 129 6.26 4.10 -22.79
N GLU A 130 6.14 2.84 -23.22
CA GLU A 130 6.51 2.40 -24.57
C GLU A 130 5.42 1.49 -25.15
N THR A 131 5.11 1.65 -26.45
CA THR A 131 4.14 0.80 -27.15
C THR A 131 4.61 -0.65 -27.17
N ILE A 132 3.75 -1.58 -26.76
CA ILE A 132 4.03 -3.02 -26.76
C ILE A 132 2.99 -3.80 -27.58
N THR A 133 3.40 -4.92 -28.15
CA THR A 133 2.49 -5.87 -28.82
C THR A 133 2.29 -7.08 -27.92
N VAL A 134 1.03 -7.37 -27.59
CA VAL A 134 0.62 -8.54 -26.83
C VAL A 134 0.32 -9.68 -27.82
N PRO A 135 0.99 -10.85 -27.70
CA PRO A 135 0.80 -11.95 -28.64
C PRO A 135 -0.51 -12.69 -28.35
N GLU A 136 -0.75 -13.73 -29.15
CA GLU A 136 -1.97 -14.53 -29.01
C GLU A 136 -2.05 -15.26 -27.68
N LYS A 137 -0.89 -15.68 -27.18
CA LYS A 137 -0.75 -16.46 -25.96
C LYS A 137 -0.68 -15.56 -24.74
N ALA A 138 -1.17 -16.08 -23.61
CA ALA A 138 -1.02 -15.48 -22.28
C ALA A 138 0.43 -15.54 -21.76
N ASP A 139 1.36 -15.04 -22.56
CA ASP A 139 2.77 -14.93 -22.23
C ASP A 139 3.02 -13.66 -21.42
N LEU A 140 4.08 -13.69 -20.60
CA LEU A 140 4.57 -12.52 -19.89
C LEU A 140 5.32 -11.59 -20.83
N ILE A 141 4.96 -10.31 -20.78
CA ILE A 141 5.55 -9.28 -21.64
C ILE A 141 6.04 -8.16 -20.75
N GLU A 142 7.29 -7.78 -20.93
CA GLU A 142 7.82 -6.60 -20.26
C GLU A 142 7.02 -5.36 -20.66
N ILE A 143 6.59 -4.59 -19.66
CA ILE A 143 5.89 -3.31 -19.83
C ILE A 143 6.61 -2.27 -19.01
N LYS A 144 6.91 -1.13 -19.62
CA LYS A 144 7.49 0.01 -18.90
C LYS A 144 6.38 0.93 -18.44
N ILE A 145 6.42 1.29 -17.17
CA ILE A 145 5.40 2.09 -16.51
C ILE A 145 6.01 3.41 -16.06
N GLU A 146 5.31 4.51 -16.31
CA GLU A 146 5.65 5.83 -15.78
C GLU A 146 4.42 6.47 -15.10
N SER A 147 4.60 7.61 -14.45
CA SER A 147 3.50 8.39 -13.89
C SER A 147 3.17 9.57 -14.79
N SER A 148 1.92 10.00 -14.75
CA SER A 148 1.52 11.32 -15.27
C SER A 148 2.02 12.49 -14.41
N GLY A 149 2.48 12.23 -13.18
CA GLY A 149 3.08 13.24 -12.30
C GLY A 149 4.61 13.20 -12.28
N ASP A 150 5.19 14.22 -11.67
CA ASP A 150 6.65 14.37 -11.55
C ASP A 150 7.20 13.52 -10.40
N GLY A 151 8.10 12.59 -10.74
CA GLY A 151 8.80 11.77 -9.76
C GLY A 151 9.01 10.34 -10.21
N TYR A 152 9.71 9.57 -9.38
CA TYR A 152 9.81 8.14 -9.58
C TYR A 152 8.60 7.45 -8.95
N ILE A 153 8.17 6.36 -9.57
CA ILE A 153 7.14 5.49 -9.03
C ILE A 153 7.71 4.10 -8.79
N TRP A 154 7.11 3.39 -7.84
CA TRP A 154 7.50 2.03 -7.51
C TRP A 154 6.28 1.12 -7.30
N PRO A 155 5.42 0.94 -8.33
CA PRO A 155 4.29 0.06 -8.19
C PRO A 155 4.77 -1.38 -7.99
N LEU A 156 4.05 -2.14 -7.15
CA LEU A 156 4.20 -3.59 -6.99
C LEU A 156 5.51 -4.05 -6.33
N ALA A 157 6.18 -3.16 -5.61
CA ALA A 157 7.50 -3.37 -5.01
C ALA A 157 7.59 -4.53 -4.01
N VAL A 158 6.56 -4.74 -3.16
CA VAL A 158 6.69 -5.61 -1.96
C VAL A 158 5.39 -6.33 -1.57
N SER A 159 4.30 -6.22 -2.32
CA SER A 159 3.00 -6.78 -1.91
C SER A 159 2.76 -8.18 -2.48
N SER A 160 2.63 -9.20 -1.62
CA SER A 160 2.30 -10.58 -2.02
C SER A 160 0.89 -10.77 -2.61
N ASP A 161 0.02 -9.77 -2.44
CA ASP A 161 -1.34 -9.68 -2.98
C ASP A 161 -1.48 -8.65 -4.13
N ASN A 162 -0.36 -8.15 -4.66
CA ASN A 162 -0.31 -7.09 -5.68
C ASN A 162 -1.04 -5.79 -5.27
N ALA A 163 -1.25 -5.54 -3.98
CA ALA A 163 -1.81 -4.28 -3.46
C ALA A 163 -3.17 -3.88 -4.06
N HIS A 164 -3.96 -4.87 -4.48
CA HIS A 164 -5.19 -4.67 -5.23
C HIS A 164 -5.01 -3.79 -6.48
N ILE A 165 -3.88 -3.88 -7.18
CA ILE A 165 -3.72 -3.22 -8.47
C ILE A 165 -4.48 -3.95 -9.58
N ASN A 166 -4.60 -5.28 -9.41
CA ASN A 166 -5.06 -6.21 -10.43
C ASN A 166 -6.54 -6.61 -10.25
N PRO A 167 -7.26 -6.93 -11.33
CA PRO A 167 -6.83 -6.80 -12.73
C PRO A 167 -6.67 -5.33 -13.14
N VAL A 168 -5.88 -5.10 -14.18
CA VAL A 168 -5.77 -3.77 -14.83
C VAL A 168 -6.52 -3.75 -16.15
N THR A 169 -6.98 -2.56 -16.55
CA THR A 169 -7.45 -2.28 -17.91
C THR A 169 -6.51 -1.27 -18.58
N ILE A 170 -6.05 -1.59 -19.78
CA ILE A 170 -5.18 -0.72 -20.60
C ILE A 170 -5.70 -0.76 -22.04
N ASP A 171 -6.05 0.38 -22.63
CA ASP A 171 -6.70 0.47 -23.95
C ASP A 171 -7.95 -0.42 -24.11
N GLY A 172 -8.71 -0.61 -23.02
CA GLY A 172 -9.88 -1.49 -22.98
C GLY A 172 -9.56 -2.99 -22.87
N GLN A 173 -8.28 -3.35 -22.81
CA GLN A 173 -7.82 -4.73 -22.68
C GLN A 173 -7.54 -5.06 -21.22
N ILE A 174 -8.07 -6.20 -20.76
CA ILE A 174 -7.94 -6.66 -19.36
C ILE A 174 -6.71 -7.56 -19.23
N GLY A 175 -5.93 -7.33 -18.18
CA GLY A 175 -4.79 -8.18 -17.85
C GLY A 175 -4.33 -8.04 -16.40
N MET A 176 -3.17 -8.61 -16.13
CA MET A 176 -2.53 -8.57 -14.82
C MET A 176 -1.15 -7.94 -14.96
N LEU A 177 -0.80 -7.05 -14.04
CA LEU A 177 0.55 -6.55 -13.86
C LEU A 177 1.28 -7.35 -12.79
N GLY A 178 2.52 -7.70 -13.09
CA GLY A 178 3.51 -8.18 -12.14
C GLY A 178 4.72 -7.25 -12.14
N GLY A 179 5.52 -7.32 -11.07
CA GLY A 179 6.80 -6.61 -10.99
C GLY A 179 7.83 -7.45 -10.27
N GLU A 180 9.10 -7.20 -10.57
CA GLU A 180 10.20 -7.72 -9.75
C GLU A 180 10.16 -7.05 -8.37
N SER A 181 10.49 -7.79 -7.31
CA SER A 181 10.49 -7.25 -5.94
C SER A 181 11.75 -6.46 -5.60
N LEU A 182 12.78 -6.54 -6.45
CA LEU A 182 14.07 -5.88 -6.27
C LEU A 182 14.36 -4.96 -7.45
N LYS A 183 15.10 -3.89 -7.18
CA LYS A 183 15.59 -2.97 -8.21
C LYS A 183 16.67 -3.65 -9.03
N ASP A 184 16.66 -3.39 -10.33
CA ASP A 184 17.81 -3.64 -11.17
C ASP A 184 18.99 -2.80 -10.64
N GLU A 185 20.11 -3.47 -10.36
CA GLU A 185 21.28 -2.83 -9.75
C GLU A 185 21.97 -1.79 -10.66
N LYS A 186 21.69 -1.79 -11.96
CA LYS A 186 22.30 -0.89 -12.95
C LYS A 186 21.44 0.32 -13.25
N THR A 187 20.12 0.12 -13.41
CA THR A 187 19.18 1.21 -13.73
C THR A 187 18.55 1.80 -12.47
N GLY A 188 18.47 1.04 -11.38
CA GLY A 188 17.73 1.41 -10.17
C GLY A 188 16.20 1.31 -10.31
N GLU A 189 15.72 0.76 -11.42
CA GLU A 189 14.29 0.57 -11.73
C GLU A 189 13.87 -0.89 -11.49
N ASN A 190 12.57 -1.14 -11.22
CA ASN A 190 12.03 -2.50 -11.22
C ASN A 190 11.42 -2.81 -12.58
N ASN A 191 11.64 -4.01 -13.10
CA ASN A 191 10.95 -4.45 -14.31
C ASN A 191 9.50 -4.83 -13.97
N HIS A 192 8.58 -4.41 -14.83
CA HIS A 192 7.17 -4.78 -14.76
C HIS A 192 6.78 -5.62 -15.96
N TYR A 193 5.78 -6.46 -15.76
CA TYR A 193 5.29 -7.38 -16.77
C TYR A 193 3.77 -7.31 -16.85
N PHE A 194 3.25 -7.36 -18.07
CA PHE A 194 1.83 -7.51 -18.35
C PHE A 194 1.55 -8.93 -18.86
N VAL A 195 0.44 -9.50 -18.43
CA VAL A 195 -0.10 -10.76 -18.97
C VAL A 195 -1.60 -10.66 -19.16
N ARG A 196 -2.08 -11.06 -20.35
CA ARG A 196 -3.51 -11.20 -20.66
C ARG A 196 -4.10 -12.39 -19.89
N THR A 197 -5.39 -12.32 -19.54
CA THR A 197 -6.02 -13.36 -18.70
C THR A 197 -6.36 -14.66 -19.42
N GLU A 198 -6.50 -14.62 -20.75
CA GLU A 198 -6.84 -15.77 -21.60
C GLU A 198 -6.26 -15.58 -23.01
N ASP A 199 -5.92 -16.66 -23.71
CA ASP A 199 -5.47 -16.64 -25.11
C ASP A 199 -6.49 -15.97 -26.06
N GLY A 200 -6.04 -15.44 -27.19
CA GLY A 200 -6.91 -14.84 -28.21
C GLY A 200 -6.15 -14.00 -29.23
N GLU A 201 -6.79 -13.08 -29.94
CA GLU A 201 -6.11 -12.30 -30.98
C GLU A 201 -5.01 -11.39 -30.40
N PRO A 202 -3.90 -11.16 -31.13
CA PRO A 202 -2.89 -10.20 -30.72
C PRO A 202 -3.46 -8.79 -30.69
N PHE A 203 -2.94 -7.95 -29.80
CA PHE A 203 -3.32 -6.55 -29.73
C PHE A 203 -2.13 -5.66 -29.36
N THR A 204 -2.28 -4.37 -29.58
CA THR A 204 -1.27 -3.36 -29.23
C THR A 204 -1.76 -2.56 -28.05
N ILE A 205 -0.88 -2.35 -27.07
CA ILE A 205 -1.04 -1.36 -26.01
C ILE A 205 -0.17 -0.17 -26.39
N HIS A 206 -0.75 1.03 -26.46
CA HIS A 206 -0.05 2.22 -26.93
C HIS A 206 0.73 2.92 -25.80
N ALA A 207 1.84 3.57 -26.16
CA ALA A 207 2.51 4.51 -25.25
C ALA A 207 1.55 5.66 -24.88
N GLY A 208 1.59 6.09 -23.62
CA GLY A 208 0.70 7.08 -23.04
C GLY A 208 -0.65 6.53 -22.58
N SER A 209 -0.96 5.26 -22.84
CA SER A 209 -2.21 4.66 -22.38
C SER A 209 -2.27 4.59 -20.86
N LYS A 210 -3.42 4.99 -20.29
CA LYS A 210 -3.67 4.92 -18.85
C LYS A 210 -3.76 3.45 -18.42
N ILE A 211 -3.09 3.14 -17.33
CA ILE A 211 -3.24 1.86 -16.62
C ILE A 211 -4.32 2.06 -15.55
N GLU A 212 -5.52 1.56 -15.83
CA GLU A 212 -6.63 1.58 -14.88
C GLU A 212 -6.51 0.39 -13.93
N THR A 213 -6.23 0.67 -12.66
CA THR A 213 -6.08 -0.34 -11.62
C THR A 213 -7.44 -0.73 -11.03
N SER A 214 -7.55 -1.89 -10.38
CA SER A 214 -8.77 -2.22 -9.63
C SER A 214 -8.99 -1.28 -8.45
N CYS A 215 -7.91 -0.82 -7.79
CA CYS A 215 -7.95 0.23 -6.77
C CYS A 215 -8.64 1.52 -7.21
N ASP A 216 -8.54 1.94 -8.48
CA ASP A 216 -9.16 3.18 -8.98
C ASP A 216 -10.67 3.20 -8.68
N ASN A 217 -11.37 2.08 -8.80
CA ASN A 217 -12.84 2.06 -8.67
C ASN A 217 -13.39 1.23 -7.52
N GLU A 218 -12.73 0.13 -7.12
CA GLU A 218 -13.33 -0.86 -6.21
C GLU A 218 -13.67 -0.29 -4.83
N TYR A 219 -12.88 0.68 -4.34
CA TYR A 219 -12.97 1.17 -2.97
C TYR A 219 -13.49 2.61 -2.83
N LYS A 220 -13.86 3.29 -3.93
CA LYS A 220 -14.32 4.70 -3.90
C LYS A 220 -15.47 4.93 -2.93
N ASP A 221 -16.35 3.94 -2.79
CA ASP A 221 -17.53 4.00 -1.94
C ASP A 221 -17.27 3.57 -0.48
N TYR A 222 -16.04 3.24 -0.09
CA TYR A 222 -15.69 2.81 1.26
C TYR A 222 -15.50 4.01 2.19
N VAL A 223 -15.44 3.74 3.50
CA VAL A 223 -14.91 4.69 4.48
C VAL A 223 -13.39 4.71 4.37
N HIS A 224 -12.77 5.88 4.25
CA HIS A 224 -11.33 5.98 3.97
C HIS A 224 -10.53 6.30 5.23
N ILE A 225 -9.50 5.50 5.53
CA ILE A 225 -8.48 5.83 6.53
C ILE A 225 -7.18 6.05 5.77
N ILE A 226 -6.66 7.27 5.80
CA ILE A 226 -5.49 7.68 5.01
C ILE A 226 -4.32 7.97 5.97
N TRP A 227 -3.19 7.27 5.77
CA TRP A 227 -1.95 7.46 6.53
C TRP A 227 -0.73 7.44 5.61
N ILE A 228 -0.53 8.55 4.89
CA ILE A 228 0.56 8.75 3.92
C ILE A 228 1.49 9.90 4.35
N GLY A 229 2.61 10.10 3.63
CA GLY A 229 3.59 11.16 3.88
C GLY A 229 4.79 10.76 4.74
N GLU A 230 4.95 9.47 5.09
CA GLU A 230 6.19 8.99 5.73
C GLU A 230 7.36 8.94 4.76
N ASN A 231 7.08 8.55 3.52
CA ASN A 231 8.03 8.47 2.42
C ASN A 231 8.01 9.78 1.60
N ASP A 232 8.79 9.82 0.53
CA ASP A 232 9.05 11.02 -0.26
C ASP A 232 7.97 11.34 -1.32
N ASN A 233 8.32 12.21 -2.26
CA ASN A 233 7.50 12.72 -3.36
C ASN A 233 6.39 13.72 -2.99
N TRP A 234 6.70 14.62 -2.05
CA TRP A 234 5.97 15.85 -1.74
C TRP A 234 7.00 16.94 -1.36
N ASN A 235 6.77 18.21 -1.71
CA ASN A 235 7.80 19.25 -1.49
C ASN A 235 7.65 19.99 -0.15
N ASN A 236 6.42 20.06 0.36
CA ASN A 236 6.08 20.74 1.60
C ASN A 236 4.79 20.13 2.21
N PHE A 237 4.41 20.59 3.41
CA PHE A 237 3.27 20.01 4.12
C PHE A 237 1.92 20.37 3.47
N GLU A 238 1.83 21.49 2.76
CA GLU A 238 0.68 21.87 1.95
C GLU A 238 0.50 20.92 0.77
N ASP A 239 1.56 20.60 0.01
CA ASP A 239 1.52 19.60 -1.07
C ASP A 239 1.02 18.23 -0.55
N LEU A 240 1.50 17.79 0.62
CA LEU A 240 1.04 16.55 1.24
C LEU A 240 -0.45 16.60 1.61
N ALA A 241 -0.94 17.74 2.07
CA ALA A 241 -2.36 17.91 2.37
C ALA A 241 -3.21 17.92 1.10
N GLU A 242 -2.71 18.51 0.01
CA GLU A 242 -3.35 18.50 -1.31
C GLU A 242 -3.40 17.09 -1.91
N ASP A 243 -2.33 16.30 -1.78
CA ASP A 243 -2.31 14.87 -2.15
C ASP A 243 -3.42 14.11 -1.42
N ILE A 244 -3.53 14.28 -0.10
CA ILE A 244 -4.57 13.62 0.70
C ILE A 244 -5.97 14.12 0.31
N GLN A 245 -6.11 15.42 0.04
CA GLN A 245 -7.39 15.99 -0.42
C GLN A 245 -7.79 15.41 -1.77
N SER A 246 -6.85 15.19 -2.69
CA SER A 246 -7.14 14.59 -4.01
C SER A 246 -7.66 13.15 -3.89
N ILE A 247 -7.18 12.38 -2.90
CA ILE A 247 -7.73 11.06 -2.56
C ILE A 247 -9.19 11.21 -2.11
N LEU A 248 -9.46 12.13 -1.19
CA LEU A 248 -10.82 12.38 -0.70
C LEU A 248 -11.78 12.87 -1.80
N ASP A 249 -11.29 13.70 -2.73
CA ASP A 249 -12.07 14.22 -3.85
C ASP A 249 -12.45 13.13 -4.86
N SER A 250 -11.64 12.07 -4.96
CA SER A 250 -11.94 10.89 -5.78
C SER A 250 -12.95 9.92 -5.16
N CYS A 251 -13.25 10.07 -3.87
CA CYS A 251 -14.15 9.19 -3.14
C CYS A 251 -15.61 9.36 -3.61
N GLY A 252 -16.35 8.26 -3.58
CA GLY A 252 -17.76 8.19 -3.96
C GLY A 252 -18.72 8.55 -2.83
N LYS A 253 -19.74 7.72 -2.63
CA LYS A 253 -20.89 8.04 -1.75
C LYS A 253 -20.52 8.34 -0.29
N ASN A 254 -19.40 7.78 0.19
CA ASN A 254 -18.92 7.93 1.56
C ASN A 254 -17.77 8.92 1.70
N LYS A 255 -17.57 9.84 0.74
CA LYS A 255 -16.47 10.83 0.77
C LYS A 255 -16.39 11.70 2.04
N ASN A 256 -17.49 11.87 2.77
CA ASN A 256 -17.52 12.61 4.05
C ASN A 256 -17.21 11.72 5.27
N ARG A 257 -17.01 10.42 5.08
CA ARG A 257 -16.70 9.44 6.13
C ARG A 257 -15.27 8.97 5.95
N TYR A 258 -14.36 9.70 6.57
CA TYR A 258 -12.94 9.41 6.47
C TYR A 258 -12.21 9.73 7.76
N LEU A 259 -10.95 9.32 7.85
CA LEU A 259 -9.98 9.82 8.82
C LEU A 259 -8.64 10.01 8.14
N VAL A 260 -7.95 11.08 8.51
CA VAL A 260 -6.56 11.34 8.11
C VAL A 260 -5.67 11.19 9.34
N LEU A 261 -4.68 10.31 9.26
CA LEU A 261 -3.78 10.03 10.38
C LEU A 261 -2.46 10.80 10.21
N GLY A 262 -2.10 11.57 11.23
CA GLY A 262 -0.87 12.36 11.23
C GLY A 262 0.39 11.54 11.44
N LEU A 263 1.54 12.08 11.02
CA LEU A 263 2.84 11.44 11.23
C LEU A 263 3.17 11.30 12.74
N PRO A 264 3.62 10.13 13.22
CA PRO A 264 4.00 9.90 14.61
C PRO A 264 5.43 10.36 14.92
N LYS A 265 6.01 11.28 14.13
CA LYS A 265 7.42 11.68 14.19
C LYS A 265 7.57 13.19 14.39
N GLY A 266 8.72 13.62 14.87
CA GLY A 266 9.03 15.04 15.13
C GLY A 266 8.70 15.49 16.56
N SER A 267 8.64 16.81 16.76
CA SER A 267 8.39 17.46 18.06
C SER A 267 7.28 18.52 17.94
N ASN A 268 6.80 19.06 19.05
CA ASN A 268 5.83 20.15 19.04
C ASN A 268 6.33 21.39 18.27
N GLU A 269 7.61 21.71 18.42
CA GLU A 269 8.22 22.85 17.72
C GLU A 269 8.40 22.54 16.22
N GLY A 270 8.97 21.38 15.89
CA GLY A 270 9.27 21.01 14.51
C GLY A 270 8.03 20.73 13.66
N MET A 271 6.95 20.26 14.26
CA MET A 271 5.71 19.88 13.56
C MET A 271 4.61 20.93 13.68
N LYS A 272 4.88 22.13 14.21
CA LYS A 272 3.87 23.16 14.42
C LYS A 272 3.15 23.56 13.13
N ASN A 273 3.89 23.72 12.02
CA ASN A 273 3.30 24.09 10.74
C ASN A 273 2.47 22.94 10.16
N TYR A 274 3.03 21.72 10.17
CA TYR A 274 2.33 20.50 9.77
C TYR A 274 1.01 20.32 10.53
N ASP A 275 1.04 20.37 11.86
CA ASP A 275 -0.14 20.21 12.71
C ASP A 275 -1.24 21.23 12.35
N LYS A 276 -0.84 22.49 12.09
CA LYS A 276 -1.75 23.56 11.68
C LYS A 276 -2.40 23.24 10.34
N ILE A 277 -1.60 22.94 9.31
CA ILE A 277 -2.09 22.66 7.95
C ILE A 277 -3.05 21.48 7.97
N MET A 278 -2.65 20.35 8.56
CA MET A 278 -3.47 19.13 8.58
C MET A 278 -4.79 19.35 9.33
N SER A 279 -4.77 20.13 10.42
CA SER A 279 -5.99 20.47 11.16
C SER A 279 -6.90 21.43 10.39
N GLU A 280 -6.33 22.37 9.63
CA GLU A 280 -7.09 23.30 8.78
C GLU A 280 -7.76 22.59 7.60
N TYR A 281 -7.06 21.64 6.97
CA TYR A 281 -7.60 20.85 5.86
C TYR A 281 -8.71 19.88 6.31
N PHE A 282 -8.46 19.10 7.35
CA PHE A 282 -9.31 17.92 7.64
C PHE A 282 -10.11 18.03 8.95
N GLY A 283 -9.94 19.10 9.73
CA GLY A 283 -10.76 19.39 10.91
C GLY A 283 -10.85 18.21 11.89
N SER A 284 -12.06 17.82 12.27
CA SER A 284 -12.31 16.70 13.20
C SER A 284 -11.99 15.31 12.64
N HIS A 285 -11.79 15.19 11.32
CA HIS A 285 -11.36 13.96 10.67
C HIS A 285 -9.83 13.77 10.73
N TYR A 286 -9.06 14.80 11.11
CA TYR A 286 -7.63 14.66 11.37
C TYR A 286 -7.35 14.10 12.77
N ILE A 287 -6.55 13.04 12.83
CA ILE A 287 -6.03 12.51 14.10
C ILE A 287 -4.53 12.76 14.15
N ASN A 288 -4.10 13.69 15.00
CA ASN A 288 -2.70 13.93 15.27
C ASN A 288 -2.12 12.79 16.14
N ILE A 289 -1.59 11.75 15.50
CA ILE A 289 -1.08 10.55 16.17
C ILE A 289 0.08 10.88 17.13
N ARG A 290 1.03 11.72 16.71
CA ARG A 290 2.13 12.15 17.57
C ARG A 290 1.60 12.80 18.84
N ASN A 291 0.72 13.79 18.70
CA ASN A 291 0.14 14.50 19.85
C ASN A 291 -0.64 13.56 20.76
N TYR A 292 -1.40 12.60 20.20
CA TYR A 292 -2.12 11.60 20.99
C TYR A 292 -1.16 10.74 21.81
N LEU A 293 -0.13 10.16 21.18
CA LEU A 293 0.84 9.29 21.87
C LEU A 293 1.67 10.06 22.91
N THR A 294 2.01 11.32 22.65
CA THR A 294 2.79 12.14 23.59
C THR A 294 2.00 12.59 24.80
N ASN A 295 0.67 12.70 24.70
CA ASN A 295 -0.20 13.06 25.82
C ASN A 295 -0.83 11.84 26.52
N TYR A 296 -0.57 10.63 26.05
CA TYR A 296 -1.10 9.43 26.66
C TYR A 296 -0.47 9.18 28.05
N ASP A 297 -1.28 8.82 29.03
CA ASP A 297 -0.80 8.46 30.36
C ASP A 297 -0.12 7.08 30.30
N LEU A 298 1.22 7.06 30.26
CA LEU A 298 2.02 5.83 30.15
C LEU A 298 1.73 4.85 31.30
N LYS A 299 1.24 5.32 32.45
CA LYS A 299 0.85 4.45 33.58
C LYS A 299 -0.34 3.55 33.28
N LYS A 300 -1.12 3.85 32.22
CA LYS A 300 -2.23 3.03 31.74
C LYS A 300 -1.79 1.93 30.77
N THR A 301 -0.51 1.89 30.42
CA THR A 301 0.08 0.85 29.60
C THR A 301 0.87 -0.13 30.46
N ASN A 302 1.25 -1.26 29.88
CA ASN A 302 2.18 -2.20 30.52
C ASN A 302 3.66 -1.92 30.18
N VAL A 303 3.97 -0.83 29.48
CA VAL A 303 5.34 -0.54 29.08
C VAL A 303 6.16 -0.02 30.26
N LYS A 304 7.43 -0.41 30.29
CA LYS A 304 8.40 0.22 31.21
C LYS A 304 8.87 1.52 30.58
N PHE A 305 8.72 2.62 31.31
CA PHE A 305 9.16 3.95 30.88
C PHE A 305 10.08 4.59 31.92
N THR A 306 10.83 5.58 31.47
CA THR A 306 11.86 6.29 32.24
C THR A 306 11.53 7.79 32.33
N ASN A 307 12.30 8.55 33.10
CA ASN A 307 12.18 10.01 33.10
C ASN A 307 12.47 10.61 31.71
N SER A 308 13.32 9.97 30.89
CA SER A 308 13.59 10.42 29.51
C SER A 308 12.33 10.36 28.63
N ASP A 309 11.50 9.33 28.81
CA ASP A 309 10.22 9.20 28.11
C ASP A 309 9.27 10.34 28.47
N LEU A 310 9.20 10.71 29.75
CA LEU A 310 8.39 11.85 30.22
C LEU A 310 8.89 13.20 29.68
N GLU A 311 10.21 13.38 29.56
CA GLU A 311 10.77 14.58 28.93
C GLU A 311 10.49 14.63 27.42
N GLN A 312 10.44 13.49 26.73
CA GLN A 312 10.03 13.40 25.34
C GLN A 312 8.54 13.80 25.18
N GLN A 313 7.66 13.30 26.07
CA GLN A 313 6.24 13.71 26.10
C GLN A 313 6.09 15.23 26.22
N LYS A 314 6.83 15.88 27.12
CA LYS A 314 6.79 17.35 27.30
C LYS A 314 7.20 18.11 26.03
N LYS A 315 8.11 17.55 25.22
CA LYS A 315 8.56 18.14 23.96
C LYS A 315 7.67 17.75 22.76
N GLY A 316 6.65 16.92 22.99
CA GLY A 316 5.81 16.38 21.93
C GLY A 316 6.54 15.42 21.00
N VAL A 317 7.56 14.72 21.51
CA VAL A 317 8.27 13.65 20.81
C VAL A 317 7.72 12.32 21.32
N VAL A 318 7.32 11.41 20.41
CA VAL A 318 6.79 10.10 20.81
C VAL A 318 7.83 9.38 21.68
N PRO A 319 7.46 8.98 22.92
CA PRO A 319 8.40 8.37 23.85
C PRO A 319 9.07 7.11 23.31
N LYS A 320 10.37 6.95 23.56
CA LYS A 320 11.14 5.76 23.16
C LYS A 320 10.52 4.45 23.64
N CYS A 321 9.87 4.42 24.82
CA CYS A 321 9.15 3.24 25.30
C CYS A 321 7.96 2.79 24.41
N LEU A 322 7.50 3.65 23.49
CA LEU A 322 6.47 3.36 22.48
C LEU A 322 7.08 3.09 21.09
N LEU A 323 8.40 3.10 20.97
CA LEU A 323 9.14 2.90 19.73
C LEU A 323 9.99 1.63 19.80
N LEU A 324 10.28 1.07 18.62
CA LEU A 324 11.36 0.13 18.40
C LEU A 324 12.71 0.88 18.29
N ASP A 325 13.81 0.13 18.32
CA ASP A 325 15.15 0.72 18.23
C ASP A 325 15.41 1.46 16.90
N ASN A 326 14.72 1.06 15.82
CA ASN A 326 14.77 1.74 14.52
C ASN A 326 13.88 2.99 14.45
N GLY A 327 13.17 3.34 15.53
CA GLY A 327 12.28 4.50 15.60
C GLY A 327 10.84 4.26 15.10
N ASN A 328 10.51 3.05 14.62
CA ASN A 328 9.14 2.70 14.26
C ASN A 328 8.27 2.50 15.52
N LEU A 329 6.95 2.63 15.37
CA LEU A 329 6.00 2.33 16.45
C LEU A 329 6.11 0.85 16.89
N ASN A 330 6.02 0.60 18.19
CA ASN A 330 5.95 -0.75 18.73
C ASN A 330 4.50 -1.26 18.91
N ASP A 331 4.36 -2.51 19.34
CA ASP A 331 3.04 -3.15 19.55
C ASP A 331 2.09 -2.34 20.44
N GLU A 332 2.60 -1.75 21.53
CA GLU A 332 1.76 -0.97 22.44
C GLU A 332 1.27 0.31 21.75
N ALA A 333 2.16 1.00 21.04
CA ALA A 333 1.80 2.19 20.28
C ALA A 333 0.72 1.90 19.22
N TYR A 334 0.81 0.78 18.50
CA TYR A 334 -0.22 0.39 17.53
C TYR A 334 -1.58 0.09 18.17
N LYS A 335 -1.63 -0.47 19.38
CA LYS A 335 -2.89 -0.62 20.12
C LYS A 335 -3.49 0.72 20.50
N LEU A 336 -2.64 1.65 20.97
CA LEU A 336 -3.07 3.02 21.29
C LEU A 336 -3.58 3.76 20.04
N VAL A 337 -2.88 3.64 18.91
CA VAL A 337 -3.32 4.18 17.61
C VAL A 337 -4.66 3.58 17.21
N THR A 338 -4.82 2.26 17.33
CA THR A 338 -6.08 1.58 17.00
C THR A 338 -7.24 2.10 17.86
N GLU A 339 -7.00 2.35 19.16
CA GLU A 339 -7.99 2.93 20.06
C GLU A 339 -8.45 4.32 19.59
N VAL A 340 -7.51 5.24 19.33
CA VAL A 340 -7.87 6.60 18.92
C VAL A 340 -8.54 6.63 17.54
N VAL A 341 -8.10 5.77 16.62
CA VAL A 341 -8.74 5.65 15.29
C VAL A 341 -10.16 5.13 15.40
N TYR A 342 -10.39 4.06 16.16
CA TYR A 342 -11.74 3.54 16.41
C TYR A 342 -12.64 4.63 17.01
N ASN A 343 -12.15 5.36 18.01
CA ASN A 343 -12.90 6.44 18.63
C ASN A 343 -13.17 7.58 17.64
N GLY A 344 -12.21 7.91 16.76
CA GLY A 344 -12.39 8.88 15.69
C GLY A 344 -13.44 8.47 14.67
N LEU A 345 -13.49 7.18 14.29
CA LEU A 345 -14.50 6.65 13.37
C LEU A 345 -15.91 6.78 13.95
N VAL A 346 -16.06 6.49 15.25
CA VAL A 346 -17.34 6.62 15.95
C VAL A 346 -17.73 8.09 16.14
N ALA A 347 -16.79 8.93 16.59
CA ALA A 347 -17.05 10.33 16.92
C ALA A 347 -17.42 11.18 15.69
N ASN A 348 -16.89 10.83 14.51
CA ASN A 348 -17.21 11.51 13.25
C ASN A 348 -18.34 10.83 12.45
N ASP A 349 -19.08 9.88 13.05
CA ASP A 349 -20.13 9.10 12.37
C ASP A 349 -19.64 8.46 11.05
N CYS A 350 -18.37 8.04 11.01
CA CYS A 350 -17.81 7.34 9.85
C CYS A 350 -18.34 5.91 9.76
N ILE A 351 -18.74 5.31 10.88
CA ILE A 351 -19.24 3.93 10.96
C ILE A 351 -20.55 3.87 11.73
N ARG A 352 -21.41 2.91 11.38
CA ARG A 352 -22.71 2.69 12.01
C ARG A 352 -22.95 1.23 12.33
N LYS A 353 -23.78 0.97 13.34
CA LYS A 353 -24.22 -0.37 13.70
C LYS A 353 -25.44 -0.78 12.87
N PRO A 354 -25.70 -2.09 12.72
CA PRO A 354 -26.97 -2.56 12.17
C PRO A 354 -28.13 -2.01 12.99
N ILE A 355 -29.13 -1.47 12.30
CA ILE A 355 -30.43 -1.24 12.91
C ILE A 355 -31.13 -2.59 12.87
N ASN A 356 -31.34 -3.20 14.03
CA ASN A 356 -32.11 -4.44 14.19
C ASN A 356 -33.54 -4.29 13.68
#